data_AF-A0A1J4VX28-F1
#
_entry.id   AF-A0A1J4VX28-F1
#
_cell.length_a   1.000
_cell.length_b   1.000
_cell.length_c   1.000
_cell.angle_alpha   90.00
_cell.angle_beta   90.00
_cell.angle_gamma   90.00
#
_symmetry.space_group_name_H-M   'P 1'
#
loop_
_entity.id
_entity.type
_entity.pdbx_description
1 polymer ?
#
loop_
_entity_poly.entity_id
_entity_poly.type
_entity_poly.pdbx_seq_one_letter_code
_entity_poly.pdbx_strand_id
1 'polypeptide(L)'
;MMEYYIIERYKSCLRELKTCDIVGINWHLGDEYMNASAKTCGGITPTPHFSGNFWWTNSEYIRKLPSILPIRNKYECEFWIGKGRPRVAELLHTGVYHHRKEYPRNLYENKEEIKYYDYR
;
A
#
# COMPACT_ATOMS: atom_id res chain seq x y z
N MET A 1 0.36 2.69 -14.30
CA MET A 1 0.08 1.46 -13.50
C MET A 1 -0.63 1.80 -12.19
N MET A 2 -0.02 2.56 -11.27
CA MET A 2 -0.71 3.08 -10.07
C MET A 2 -1.99 3.81 -10.43
N GLU A 3 -1.93 4.79 -11.34
CA GLU A 3 -3.10 5.54 -11.81
C GLU A 3 -4.17 4.63 -12.45
N TYR A 4 -3.75 3.64 -13.23
CA TYR A 4 -4.67 2.69 -13.84
C TYR A 4 -5.49 1.91 -12.80
N TYR A 5 -4.86 1.33 -11.78
CA TYR A 5 -5.57 0.55 -10.77
C TYR A 5 -6.33 1.41 -9.74
N ILE A 6 -5.74 2.54 -9.33
CA ILE A 6 -6.27 3.36 -8.24
C ILE A 6 -7.27 4.40 -8.75
N ILE A 7 -7.08 4.94 -9.96
CA ILE A 7 -7.89 6.02 -10.52
C ILE A 7 -8.79 5.49 -11.64
N GLU A 8 -8.24 4.95 -12.75
CA GLU A 8 -9.07 4.48 -13.87
C GLU A 8 -10.01 3.35 -13.43
N ARG A 9 -9.53 2.44 -12.57
CA ARG A 9 -10.29 1.32 -11.99
C ARG A 9 -10.86 1.61 -10.60
N TYR A 10 -11.17 2.86 -10.25
CA TYR A 10 -11.69 3.22 -8.92
C TYR A 10 -12.90 2.38 -8.46
N LYS A 11 -13.73 1.89 -9.38
CA LYS A 11 -14.86 1.00 -9.06
C LYS A 11 -14.43 -0.31 -8.40
N SER A 12 -13.28 -0.86 -8.81
CA SER A 12 -12.68 -2.02 -8.12
C SER A 12 -12.30 -1.64 -6.69
N CYS A 13 -11.69 -0.47 -6.48
CA CYS A 13 -11.34 0.02 -5.15
C CYS A 13 -12.57 0.14 -4.24
N LEU A 14 -13.66 0.75 -4.75
CA LEU A 14 -14.92 0.88 -4.00
C LEU A 14 -15.56 -0.46 -3.66
N ARG A 15 -15.43 -1.47 -4.53
CA ARG A 15 -15.92 -2.82 -4.26
C ARG A 15 -15.14 -3.46 -3.11
N GLU A 16 -13.81 -3.42 -3.16
CA GLU A 16 -12.96 -4.04 -2.14
C GLU A 16 -13.06 -3.31 -0.78
N LEU A 17 -13.30 -1.99 -0.77
CA LEU A 17 -13.53 -1.22 0.46
C LEU A 17 -14.79 -1.63 1.25
N LYS A 18 -15.70 -2.43 0.66
CA LYS A 18 -16.85 -2.99 1.39
C LYS A 18 -16.41 -4.02 2.42
N THR A 19 -15.29 -4.70 2.19
CA THR A 19 -14.80 -5.81 3.03
C THR A 19 -13.42 -5.53 3.62
N CYS A 20 -12.64 -4.65 3.02
CA CYS A 20 -11.29 -4.27 3.47
C CYS A 20 -11.25 -2.85 4.03
N ASP A 21 -10.22 -2.55 4.80
CA ASP A 21 -10.00 -1.23 5.38
C ASP A 21 -9.22 -0.32 4.43
N ILE A 22 -8.30 -0.90 3.65
CA ILE A 22 -7.46 -0.20 2.68
C ILE A 22 -7.35 -0.99 1.38
N VAL A 23 -7.21 -0.26 0.28
CA VAL A 23 -7.05 -0.83 -1.07
C VAL A 23 -5.93 -0.10 -1.81
N GLY A 24 -5.07 -0.86 -2.49
CA GLY A 24 -3.92 -0.29 -3.17
C GLY A 24 -3.24 -1.31 -4.08
N ILE A 25 -1.99 -1.02 -4.45
CA ILE A 25 -1.14 -1.93 -5.21
C ILE A 25 0.28 -1.96 -4.63
N ASN A 26 1.01 -3.05 -4.87
CA ASN A 26 2.35 -3.27 -4.33
C ASN A 26 2.38 -3.07 -2.80
N TRP A 27 1.55 -3.84 -2.09
CA TRP A 27 1.60 -3.97 -0.65
C TRP A 27 2.90 -4.66 -0.25
N HIS A 28 3.67 -3.98 0.59
CA HIS A 28 4.86 -4.48 1.23
C HIS A 28 4.55 -4.77 2.69
N LEU A 29 4.99 -5.92 3.18
CA LEU A 29 4.73 -6.36 4.56
C LEU A 29 5.58 -5.60 5.61
N GLY A 30 6.44 -4.67 5.20
CA GLY A 30 7.42 -4.04 6.09
C GLY A 30 8.50 -5.02 6.58
N ASP A 31 9.46 -4.51 7.33
CA ASP A 31 10.63 -5.30 7.80
C ASP A 31 10.26 -6.28 8.94
N GLU A 32 9.10 -6.12 9.60
CA GLU A 32 8.67 -7.05 10.66
C GLU A 32 8.45 -8.50 10.16
N TYR A 33 8.35 -8.70 8.85
CA TYR A 33 8.17 -10.01 8.20
C TYR A 33 9.30 -10.38 7.23
N MET A 34 10.31 -9.53 7.07
CA MET A 34 11.45 -9.79 6.18
C MET A 34 12.70 -9.86 7.03
N ASN A 35 13.25 -11.08 7.22
CA ASN A 35 14.53 -11.35 7.88
C ASN A 35 15.76 -10.76 7.12
N ALA A 36 15.62 -9.57 6.51
CA ALA A 36 16.67 -8.86 5.81
C ALA A 36 17.12 -7.68 6.67
N SER A 37 18.38 -7.72 7.12
CA SER A 37 19.08 -6.68 7.89
C SER A 37 18.49 -5.27 7.72
N ALA A 38 17.82 -4.79 8.77
CA ALA A 38 17.16 -3.49 8.93
C ALA A 38 17.65 -2.40 7.95
N LYS A 39 16.99 -2.28 6.81
CA LYS A 39 17.28 -1.20 5.86
C LYS A 39 16.33 -0.06 6.16
N THR A 40 16.70 0.75 7.14
CA THR A 40 15.91 1.93 7.50
C THR A 40 15.76 2.88 6.30
N CYS A 41 14.54 3.38 6.07
CA CYS A 41 14.29 4.41 5.08
C CYS A 41 14.37 5.77 5.78
N GLY A 42 15.51 6.45 5.63
CA GLY A 42 15.73 7.74 6.29
C GLY A 42 15.71 7.64 7.82
N GLY A 43 16.25 6.54 8.38
CA GLY A 43 16.28 6.30 9.83
C GLY A 43 14.99 5.73 10.42
N ILE A 44 14.02 5.32 9.59
CA ILE A 44 12.73 4.79 10.03
C ILE A 44 12.53 3.36 9.55
N THR A 45 12.06 2.50 10.45
CA THR A 45 11.67 1.13 10.12
C THR A 45 10.36 1.13 9.33
N PRO A 46 10.31 0.51 8.14
CA PRO A 46 9.09 0.38 7.36
C PRO A 46 8.05 -0.48 8.09
N THR A 47 6.86 0.07 8.29
CA THR A 47 5.66 -0.73 8.59
C THR A 47 5.05 -1.25 7.29
N PRO A 48 4.09 -2.19 7.31
CA PRO A 48 3.37 -2.57 6.11
C PRO A 48 2.83 -1.36 5.34
N HIS A 49 2.96 -1.29 4.01
CA HIS A 49 2.52 -0.12 3.23
C HIS A 49 2.36 -0.43 1.74
N PHE A 50 1.62 0.41 1.01
CA PHE A 50 1.65 0.41 -0.45
C PHE A 50 2.80 1.29 -0.95
N SER A 51 3.61 0.77 -1.88
CA SER A 51 4.63 1.58 -2.54
C SER A 51 3.98 2.68 -3.40
N GLY A 52 4.42 3.93 -3.23
CA GLY A 52 4.09 5.02 -4.15
C GLY A 52 2.92 5.93 -3.74
N ASN A 53 2.47 5.87 -2.48
CA ASN A 53 1.49 6.80 -1.87
C ASN A 53 0.09 6.88 -2.51
N PHE A 54 -0.28 5.99 -3.43
CA PHE A 54 -1.64 5.92 -3.99
C PHE A 54 -2.42 4.75 -3.38
N TRP A 55 -3.47 5.07 -2.62
CA TRP A 55 -4.35 4.07 -2.01
C TRP A 55 -5.71 4.68 -1.67
N TRP A 56 -6.71 3.82 -1.49
CA TRP A 56 -8.03 4.16 -0.97
C TRP A 56 -8.21 3.59 0.44
N THR A 57 -8.97 4.28 1.27
CA THR A 57 -9.38 3.80 2.59
C THR A 57 -10.75 4.39 2.95
N ASN A 58 -11.39 3.82 3.97
CA ASN A 58 -12.58 4.39 4.57
C ASN A 58 -12.24 5.29 5.77
N SER A 59 -13.16 6.19 6.12
CA SER A 59 -12.95 7.11 7.24
C SER A 59 -12.87 6.40 8.58
N GLU A 60 -13.47 5.21 8.72
CA GLU A 60 -13.44 4.42 9.95
C GLU A 60 -12.03 3.93 10.27
N TYR A 61 -11.28 3.53 9.26
CA TYR A 61 -9.89 3.11 9.41
C TYR A 61 -8.99 4.30 9.74
N ILE A 62 -9.14 5.44 9.06
CA ILE A 62 -8.38 6.67 9.36
C ILE A 62 -8.51 7.07 10.83
N ARG A 63 -9.71 6.95 11.42
CA ARG A 63 -9.94 7.27 12.85
C ARG A 63 -9.18 6.37 13.82
N LYS A 64 -8.74 5.19 13.40
CA LYS A 64 -7.97 4.23 14.23
C LYS A 64 -6.46 4.45 14.13
N LEU A 65 -6.00 5.22 13.14
CA LEU A 65 -4.59 5.45 12.95
C LEU A 65 -4.03 6.40 14.02
N PRO A 66 -2.78 6.17 14.47
CA PRO A 66 -2.13 7.11 15.37
C PRO A 66 -1.91 8.46 14.69
N SER A 67 -1.74 9.52 15.48
CA SER A 67 -1.30 10.81 14.95
C SER A 67 -0.02 10.64 14.13
N ILE A 68 -0.01 11.22 12.94
CA ILE A 68 1.19 11.26 12.07
C ILE A 68 2.14 12.39 12.46
N LEU A 69 1.66 13.41 13.18
CA LEU A 69 2.46 14.59 13.50
C LEU A 69 3.31 14.38 14.77
N PRO A 70 4.53 14.96 14.82
CA PRO A 70 5.20 15.71 13.74
C PRO A 70 5.82 14.79 12.68
N ILE A 71 5.74 15.17 11.40
CA ILE A 71 6.36 14.44 10.29
C ILE A 71 7.84 14.83 10.18
N ARG A 72 8.74 13.86 10.33
CA ARG A 72 10.21 14.01 10.28
C ARG A 72 10.78 13.76 8.89
N ASN A 73 10.18 12.85 8.14
CA ASN A 73 10.58 12.56 6.76
C ASN A 73 9.38 12.06 5.93
N LYS A 74 9.56 12.02 4.61
CA LYS A 74 8.51 11.60 3.67
C LYS A 74 8.04 10.15 3.85
N TYR A 75 8.90 9.27 4.39
CA TYR A 75 8.59 7.86 4.56
C TYR A 75 7.58 7.61 5.68
N GLU A 76 7.50 8.51 6.67
CA GLU A 76 6.46 8.42 7.71
C GLU A 76 5.07 8.49 7.12
N CYS A 77 4.85 9.31 6.09
CA CYS A 77 3.58 9.39 5.38
C CYS A 77 3.23 8.11 4.63
N GLU A 78 4.22 7.53 3.95
CA GLU A 78 4.03 6.29 3.18
C GLU A 78 3.71 5.10 4.10
N PHE A 79 4.40 5.03 5.24
CA PHE A 79 4.28 3.95 6.21
C PHE A 79 3.05 4.10 7.13
N TRP A 80 2.55 5.32 7.31
CA TRP A 80 1.48 5.64 8.25
C TRP A 80 0.25 4.75 8.10
N ILE A 81 -0.14 4.43 6.87
CA ILE A 81 -1.35 3.66 6.57
C ILE A 81 -1.30 2.22 7.13
N GLY A 82 -0.12 1.63 7.34
CA GLY A 82 0.02 0.29 7.91
C GLY A 82 0.00 0.21 9.42
N LYS A 83 0.13 1.34 10.13
CA LYS A 83 0.24 1.35 11.59
C LYS A 83 -1.01 0.85 12.31
N GLY A 84 -2.16 0.82 11.63
CA GLY A 84 -3.46 0.45 12.19
C GLY A 84 -3.84 -1.02 12.08
N ARG A 85 -2.92 -1.92 11.66
CA ARG A 85 -3.19 -3.35 11.43
C ARG A 85 -4.44 -3.58 10.55
N PRO A 86 -4.42 -3.09 9.30
CA PRO A 86 -5.59 -3.07 8.40
C PRO A 86 -5.96 -4.45 7.86
N ARG A 87 -7.21 -4.62 7.42
CA ARG A 87 -7.53 -5.56 6.33
C ARG A 87 -7.23 -4.92 4.99
N VAL A 88 -6.46 -5.60 4.16
CA VAL A 88 -5.87 -5.04 2.93
C VAL A 88 -6.40 -5.78 1.73
N ALA A 89 -6.79 -5.04 0.68
CA ALA A 89 -6.88 -5.57 -0.67
C ALA A 89 -5.76 -4.97 -1.53
N GLU A 90 -4.87 -5.82 -2.02
CA GLU A 90 -3.85 -5.47 -3.00
C GLU A 90 -4.33 -5.88 -4.38
N LEU A 91 -4.60 -4.92 -5.27
CA LEU A 91 -5.16 -5.19 -6.60
C LEU A 91 -4.15 -5.80 -7.58
N LEU A 92 -2.85 -5.55 -7.34
CA LEU A 92 -1.74 -6.08 -8.11
C LEU A 92 -0.45 -5.98 -7.30
N HIS A 93 0.39 -7.01 -7.37
CA HIS A 93 1.77 -6.99 -6.91
C HIS A 93 2.70 -7.27 -8.09
N THR A 94 3.55 -6.32 -8.49
CA THR A 94 4.44 -6.57 -9.64
C THR A 94 5.79 -7.15 -9.26
N GLY A 95 6.23 -7.00 -7.99
CA GLY A 95 7.56 -7.42 -7.54
C GLY A 95 8.72 -6.65 -8.19
N VAL A 96 8.47 -5.49 -8.77
CA VAL A 96 9.46 -4.69 -9.51
C VAL A 96 9.61 -3.31 -8.87
N TYR A 97 10.84 -2.80 -8.86
CA TYR A 97 11.17 -1.44 -8.43
C TYR A 97 10.81 -0.40 -9.50
N HIS A 98 9.56 0.07 -9.49
CA HIS A 98 9.01 1.02 -10.48
C HIS A 98 9.72 2.39 -10.55
N HIS A 99 10.56 2.73 -9.57
CA HIS A 99 11.33 3.97 -9.57
C HIS A 99 12.52 3.96 -10.54
N ARG A 100 12.91 2.80 -11.09
CA ARG A 100 14.10 2.66 -11.95
C ARG A 100 13.79 2.48 -13.42
N LYS A 101 12.61 1.97 -13.74
CA LYS A 101 12.23 1.61 -15.11
C LYS A 101 10.72 1.75 -15.25
N GLU A 102 10.31 2.31 -16.38
CA GLU A 102 8.92 2.29 -16.79
C GLU A 102 8.38 0.84 -16.82
N TYR A 103 7.15 0.67 -16.36
CA TYR A 103 6.42 -0.59 -16.41
C TYR A 103 5.31 -0.48 -17.46
N PRO A 104 5.50 -1.03 -18.68
CA PRO A 104 4.58 -0.85 -19.80
C PRO A 104 3.14 -1.32 -19.52
N ARG A 105 2.16 -0.63 -20.12
CA ARG A 105 0.72 -0.87 -19.92
C ARG A 105 0.27 -2.30 -20.21
N ASN A 106 0.76 -2.87 -21.31
CA ASN A 106 0.45 -4.24 -21.73
C ASN A 106 0.84 -5.32 -20.69
N LEU A 107 1.73 -5.00 -19.73
CA LEU A 107 2.12 -5.94 -18.67
C LEU A 107 1.12 -6.01 -17.52
N TYR A 108 0.17 -5.07 -17.42
CA TYR A 108 -0.78 -4.99 -16.30
C TYR A 108 -2.23 -4.73 -16.66
N GLU A 109 -2.57 -4.16 -17.82
CA GLU A 109 -3.94 -3.68 -18.09
C GLU A 109 -5.04 -4.75 -18.10
N ASN A 110 -4.70 -6.03 -18.14
CA ASN A 110 -5.66 -7.13 -18.10
C ASN A 110 -5.45 -8.09 -16.91
N LYS A 111 -4.64 -7.68 -15.92
CA LYS A 111 -4.38 -8.51 -14.74
C LYS A 111 -5.39 -8.25 -13.63
N GLU A 112 -5.90 -9.34 -13.06
CA GLU A 112 -6.70 -9.36 -11.84
C GLU A 112 -6.12 -10.42 -10.90
N GLU A 113 -5.19 -10.00 -10.04
CA GLU A 113 -4.50 -10.86 -9.09
C GLU A 113 -4.65 -10.29 -7.68
N ILE A 114 -5.91 -10.08 -7.27
CA ILE A 114 -6.20 -9.43 -5.99
C ILE A 114 -5.74 -10.34 -4.85
N LYS A 115 -4.88 -9.82 -3.98
CA LYS A 115 -4.43 -10.47 -2.75
C LYS A 115 -5.05 -9.78 -1.54
N TYR A 116 -5.32 -10.56 -0.50
CA TYR A 116 -5.88 -10.06 0.75
C TYR A 116 -4.93 -10.35 1.90
N TYR A 117 -4.85 -9.39 2.84
CA TYR A 117 -4.07 -9.53 4.06
C TYR A 117 -4.93 -9.10 5.25
N ASP A 118 -4.84 -9.83 6.36
CA ASP A 118 -5.53 -9.50 7.61
C ASP A 118 -4.53 -9.53 8.77
N TYR A 119 -4.49 -8.45 9.53
CA TYR A 119 -3.57 -8.23 10.64
C TYR A 119 -4.29 -8.05 11.98
N ARG A 120 -5.61 -8.19 12.02
CA ARG A 120 -6.41 -8.08 13.25
C ARG A 120 -6.23 -9.28 14.17
#